data_AF-A0A495V8W1-F1
#
_entry.id   AF-A0A495V8W1-F1
#
_cell.length_a   1.000
_cell.length_b   1.000
_cell.length_c   1.000
_cell.angle_alpha   90.00
_cell.angle_beta   90.00
_cell.angle_gamma   90.00
#
_symmetry.space_group_name_H-M   'P 1'
#
loop_
_entity.id
_entity.type
_entity.pdbx_description
1 polymer ?
#
loop_
_entity_poly.entity_id
_entity_poly.type
_entity_poly.pdbx_seq_one_letter_code
_entity_poly.pdbx_strand_id
1 'polypeptide(L)'
;MKVELKPQAIKDLRSLQKQEATRIAAKLAELENGLTGNIKRLTNFTPEYRLRVGNYRVLFEVEEATVVVYRVMHRKHVYAKR
;
A
#
# COMPACT_ATOMS: atom_id res chain seq x y z
N MET A 1 5.02 -6.77 13.11
CA MET A 1 5.69 -6.20 11.92
C MET A 1 5.73 -4.70 12.05
N LYS A 2 6.74 -4.03 11.52
CA LYS A 2 6.81 -2.56 11.44
C LYS A 2 6.24 -2.11 10.09
N VAL A 3 5.53 -0.99 10.03
CA VAL A 3 5.08 -0.41 8.76
C VAL A 3 5.82 0.89 8.51
N GLU A 4 6.51 0.99 7.38
CA GLU A 4 7.23 2.18 6.96
C GLU A 4 6.67 2.74 5.65
N LEU A 5 6.51 4.06 5.60
CA LEU A 5 6.01 4.75 4.42
C LEU A 5 7.16 5.49 3.73
N LYS A 6 7.45 5.15 2.47
CA LYS A 6 8.36 5.95 1.65
C LYS A 6 7.77 7.35 1.43
N PRO A 7 8.59 8.38 1.16
CA PRO A 7 8.12 9.75 0.96
C PRO A 7 7.01 9.87 -0.10
N GLN A 8 7.05 9.04 -1.16
CA GLN A 8 6.03 9.05 -2.19
C GLN A 8 4.68 8.50 -1.68
N ALA A 9 4.67 7.45 -0.85
CA ALA A 9 3.45 6.94 -0.23
C ALA A 9 2.80 7.98 0.68
N ILE A 10 3.60 8.77 1.41
CA ILE A 10 3.11 9.87 2.24
C ILE A 10 2.45 10.95 1.38
N LYS A 11 3.09 11.34 0.27
CA LYS A 11 2.52 12.30 -0.69
C LYS A 11 1.22 11.77 -1.30
N ASP A 12 1.22 10.51 -1.72
CA ASP A 12 0.05 9.84 -2.29
C ASP A 12 -1.12 9.88 -1.29
N LEU A 13 -0.92 9.49 -0.03
CA LEU A 13 -1.94 9.53 1.02
C LEU A 13 -2.46 10.95 1.30
N ARG A 14 -1.58 11.95 1.34
CA ARG A 14 -1.96 13.37 1.55
C ARG A 14 -2.81 13.93 0.42
N SER A 15 -2.67 13.39 -0.79
CA SER A 15 -3.47 13.79 -1.96
C SER A 15 -4.88 13.18 -1.99
N LEU A 16 -5.17 12.21 -1.11
CA LEU A 16 -6.48 11.55 -1.05
C LEU A 16 -7.48 12.36 -0.25
N GLN A 17 -8.76 12.12 -0.52
CA GLN A 17 -9.82 12.58 0.37
C GLN A 17 -9.63 11.96 1.76
N LYS A 18 -9.93 12.75 2.81
CA LYS A 18 -9.71 12.38 4.21
C LYS A 18 -10.25 10.99 4.56
N GLN A 19 -11.46 10.65 4.10
CA GLN A 19 -12.09 9.36 4.35
C GLN A 19 -11.29 8.18 3.77
N GLU A 20 -10.79 8.32 2.54
CA GLU A 20 -10.00 7.28 1.88
C GLU A 20 -8.62 7.16 2.55
N ALA A 21 -7.97 8.28 2.86
CA ALA A 21 -6.70 8.30 3.58
C ALA A 21 -6.81 7.60 4.94
N THR A 22 -7.85 7.91 5.73
CA THR A 22 -8.12 7.26 7.03
C THR A 22 -8.36 5.76 6.86
N ARG A 23 -9.15 5.36 5.86
CA ARG A 23 -9.42 3.93 5.60
C ARG A 23 -8.15 3.16 5.23
N ILE A 24 -7.30 3.76 4.41
CA ILE A 24 -6.02 3.14 4.02
C ILE A 24 -5.07 3.08 5.21
N ALA A 25 -4.95 4.15 6.01
CA ALA A 25 -4.12 4.16 7.20
C ALA A 25 -4.53 3.08 8.22
N ALA A 26 -5.83 2.90 8.45
CA ALA A 26 -6.33 1.82 9.30
C ALA A 26 -5.93 0.43 8.79
N LYS A 27 -6.04 0.20 7.46
CA LYS A 27 -5.61 -1.05 6.84
C LYS A 27 -4.10 -1.26 6.85
N LEU A 28 -3.31 -0.19 6.82
CA LEU A 28 -1.86 -0.29 7.00
C LEU A 28 -1.50 -0.67 8.43
N ALA A 29 -2.17 -0.10 9.44
CA ALA A 29 -1.95 -0.46 10.83
C ALA A 29 -2.29 -1.95 11.11
N GLU A 30 -3.30 -2.50 10.45
CA GLU A 30 -3.61 -3.94 10.55
C GLU A 30 -2.43 -4.84 10.08
N LEU A 31 -1.54 -4.34 9.21
CA LEU A 31 -0.38 -5.10 8.74
C LEU A 31 0.69 -5.30 9.82
N GLU A 32 0.65 -4.53 10.91
CA GLU A 32 1.54 -4.74 12.06
C GLU A 32 1.31 -6.11 12.70
N ASN A 33 0.09 -6.63 12.60
CA ASN A 33 -0.31 -7.96 13.08
C ASN A 33 -0.04 -9.09 12.05
N GLY A 34 0.63 -8.76 10.94
CA GLY A 34 0.93 -9.69 9.85
C GLY A 34 0.20 -9.34 8.55
N LEU A 35 0.54 -10.05 7.47
CA LEU A 35 -0.02 -9.83 6.14
C LEU A 35 -1.48 -10.30 6.05
N THR A 36 -2.39 -9.47 6.55
CA THR A 36 -3.83 -9.75 6.60
C THR A 36 -4.61 -8.93 5.57
N GLY A 37 -5.79 -9.45 5.17
CA GLY A 37 -6.69 -8.78 4.24
C GLY A 37 -6.47 -9.15 2.76
N ASN A 38 -6.88 -8.25 1.85
CA ASN A 38 -6.86 -8.51 0.40
C ASN A 38 -5.48 -8.19 -0.18
N ILE A 39 -4.52 -9.04 0.14
CA ILE A 39 -3.13 -8.96 -0.32
C ILE A 39 -2.91 -9.95 -1.45
N LYS A 40 -2.17 -9.51 -2.47
CA LYS A 40 -1.70 -10.39 -3.55
C LYS A 40 -0.23 -10.12 -3.81
N ARG A 41 0.58 -11.18 -3.90
CA ARG A 41 1.94 -11.10 -4.43
C ARG A 41 1.88 -10.92 -5.95
N LEU A 42 2.61 -9.95 -6.47
CA LEU A 42 2.74 -9.63 -7.87
C LEU A 42 3.96 -10.38 -8.44
N THR A 43 3.79 -11.05 -9.57
CA THR A 43 4.87 -11.75 -10.28
C THR A 43 5.66 -10.77 -11.15
N ASN A 44 6.99 -10.84 -11.15
CA ASN A 44 7.88 -9.98 -11.95
C ASN A 44 7.63 -8.48 -11.76
N PHE A 45 7.38 -8.06 -10.51
CA PHE A 45 7.07 -6.67 -10.20
C PHE A 45 7.68 -6.28 -8.85
N THR A 46 8.31 -5.11 -8.79
CA THR A 46 8.82 -4.51 -7.56
C THR A 46 8.09 -3.18 -7.34
N PRO A 47 7.43 -2.96 -6.19
CA PRO A 47 7.37 -3.83 -4.99
C PRO A 47 6.42 -5.02 -5.15
N GLU A 48 6.78 -6.18 -4.59
CA GLU A 48 6.15 -7.46 -4.91
C GLU A 48 4.79 -7.72 -4.26
N TYR A 49 4.27 -6.86 -3.38
CA TYR A 49 2.93 -7.04 -2.79
C TYR A 49 1.98 -5.89 -3.11
N ARG A 50 0.70 -6.24 -3.16
CA ARG A 50 -0.40 -5.29 -3.33
C ARG A 50 -1.52 -5.57 -2.34
N LEU A 51 -1.83 -4.59 -1.48
CA LEU A 51 -3.03 -4.58 -0.65
C LEU A 51 -4.14 -3.78 -1.35
N ARG A 52 -5.35 -4.34 -1.43
CA ARG A 52 -6.53 -3.65 -1.94
C ARG A 52 -7.33 -3.01 -0.80
N VAL A 53 -7.56 -1.70 -0.91
CA VAL A 53 -8.43 -0.96 0.01
C VAL A 53 -9.45 -0.20 -0.83
N GLY A 54 -10.67 -0.75 -0.93
CA GLY A 54 -11.71 -0.18 -1.80
C GLY A 54 -11.27 -0.06 -3.25
N ASN A 55 -11.15 1.19 -3.73
CA ASN A 55 -10.67 1.54 -5.06
C ASN A 55 -9.17 1.83 -5.14
N TYR A 56 -8.45 1.79 -4.02
CA TYR A 56 -7.01 2.05 -3.96
C TYR A 56 -6.22 0.75 -3.84
N ARG A 57 -4.98 0.81 -4.30
CA ARG A 57 -3.98 -0.25 -4.22
C ARG A 57 -2.75 0.34 -3.56
N VAL A 58 -2.35 -0.31 -2.48
CA VAL A 58 -1.10 -0.03 -1.77
C VAL A 58 -0.07 -1.00 -2.32
N LEU A 59 1.02 -0.48 -2.87
CA LEU A 59 2.16 -1.27 -3.32
C LEU A 59 3.24 -1.24 -2.25
N PHE A 60 3.67 -2.42 -1.81
CA PHE A 60 4.64 -2.57 -0.73
C PHE A 60 5.48 -3.83 -0.93
N GLU A 61 6.57 -3.92 -0.19
CA GLU A 61 7.34 -5.15 -0.01
C GLU A 61 7.52 -5.46 1.47
N VAL A 62 7.97 -6.68 1.76
CA VAL A 62 8.26 -7.12 3.12
C VAL A 62 9.75 -7.41 3.20
N GLU A 63 10.46 -6.59 3.96
CA GLU A 63 11.88 -6.78 4.26
C GLU A 63 12.01 -7.24 5.71
N GLU A 64 12.45 -8.48 5.90
CA GLU A 64 12.54 -9.14 7.22
C GLU A 64 11.18 -9.14 7.95
N ALA A 65 10.94 -8.16 8.83
CA ALA A 65 9.70 -7.96 9.58
C ALA A 65 9.08 -6.57 9.36
N THR A 66 9.50 -5.87 8.30
CA THR A 66 9.09 -4.51 7.96
C THR A 66 8.31 -4.49 6.65
N VAL A 67 7.10 -3.96 6.69
CA VAL A 67 6.30 -3.64 5.52
C VAL A 67 6.71 -2.27 5.01
N VAL A 68 7.36 -2.23 3.86
CA VAL A 68 7.83 -0.98 3.23
C VAL A 68 6.84 -0.57 2.14
N VAL A 69 6.05 0.47 2.41
CA VAL A 69 5.02 0.97 1.51
C VAL A 69 5.60 2.02 0.57
N TYR A 70 5.52 1.76 -0.74
CA TYR A 70 6.08 2.64 -1.76
C TYR A 70 5.06 3.62 -2.32
N ARG A 71 3.86 3.13 -2.65
CA ARG A 71 2.84 3.87 -3.40
C ARG A 71 1.44 3.55 -2.91
N VAL A 72 0.57 4.55 -2.94
CA VAL A 72 -0.86 4.39 -2.72
C VAL A 72 -1.59 4.97 -3.91
N MET A 73 -2.12 4.12 -4.77
CA MET A 73 -2.65 4.56 -6.07
C MET A 73 -4.07 4.11 -6.28
N HIS A 74 -4.89 4.99 -6.87
CA HIS A 74 -6.23 4.62 -7.29
C HIS A 74 -6.20 3.60 -8.43
N ARG A 75 -7.18 2.69 -8.48
CA ARG A 75 -7.25 1.55 -9.43
C ARG A 75 -7.02 1.93 -10.88
N LYS A 76 -7.45 3.14 -11.27
CA LYS A 76 -7.37 3.65 -12.64
C LYS A 76 -5.95 4.06 -13.04
N HIS A 77 -5.07 4.35 -12.09
CA HIS A 77 -3.73 4.89 -12.34
C HIS A 77 -2.60 3.89 -12.06
N VAL A 78 -2.91 2.70 -11.54
CA VAL A 78 -1.90 1.70 -11.17
C VAL A 78 -1.19 1.09 -12.38
N TYR A 79 -1.82 1.11 -13.55
CA TYR A 79 -1.25 0.56 -14.79
C TYR A 79 -0.76 1.65 -15.77
N ALA A 80 -0.68 2.91 -15.33
CA ALA A 80 -0.49 4.04 -16.25
C ALA A 80 0.98 4.33 -16.64
N LYS A 81 1.95 3.51 -16.21
CA LYS A 81 3.34 3.61 -16.68
C LYS A 81 3.93 2.21 -16.82
N ARG A 82 3.87 1.67 -18.03
CA ARG A 82 4.99 0.91 -18.60
C ARG A 82 5.86 1.90 -19.36
#